data_AF-A0A925H8L2-F1
#
_entry.id   AF-A0A925H8L2-F1
#
_cell.length_a   1.000
_cell.length_b   1.000
_cell.length_c   1.000
_cell.angle_alpha   90.00
_cell.angle_beta   90.00
_cell.angle_gamma   90.00
#
_symmetry.space_group_name_H-M   'P 1'
#
loop_
_entity.id
_entity.type
_entity.pdbx_description
1 polymer ?
#
loop_
_entity_poly.entity_id
_entity_poly.type
_entity_poly.pdbx_seq_one_letter_code
_entity_poly.pdbx_strand_id
1 'polypeptide(L)'
;MFRKIAPDKWRHFIAGILMGVVLQAVLWWLLPGQILLATLLALIIVLAISYGFELFSKITGKGRYDFIDAVASAIGGIVGMMFIFLLVFLF
;
A
#
# COMPACT_ATOMS: atom_id res chain seq x y z
N MET A 1 -13.22 -8.57 -22.26
CA MET A 1 -11.92 -8.21 -22.86
C MET A 1 -10.93 -7.92 -21.74
N PHE A 2 -10.18 -8.92 -21.28
CA PHE A 2 -9.16 -8.71 -20.26
C PHE A 2 -8.03 -7.88 -20.88
N ARG A 3 -8.01 -6.57 -20.62
CA ARG A 3 -6.87 -5.71 -20.98
C ARG A 3 -5.65 -6.30 -20.28
N LYS A 4 -4.57 -6.58 -21.03
CA LYS A 4 -3.27 -6.92 -20.43
C LYS A 4 -2.91 -5.80 -19.45
N ILE A 5 -2.76 -6.16 -18.18
CA ILE A 5 -2.23 -5.25 -17.16
C ILE A 5 -0.85 -4.83 -17.65
N ALA A 6 -0.65 -3.52 -17.83
CA ALA A 6 0.61 -3.01 -18.32
C ALA A 6 1.74 -3.31 -17.30
N PRO A 7 2.99 -3.57 -17.75
CA PRO A 7 4.08 -3.99 -16.86
C PRO A 7 4.41 -2.99 -15.75
N ASP A 8 4.10 -1.71 -15.95
CA ASP A 8 4.23 -0.64 -14.96
C ASP A 8 3.35 -0.89 -13.73
N LYS A 9 2.12 -1.39 -13.90
CA LYS A 9 1.18 -1.63 -12.79
C LYS A 9 1.69 -2.69 -11.81
N TRP A 10 2.44 -3.67 -12.30
CA TRP A 10 3.09 -4.67 -11.46
C TRP A 10 4.16 -4.06 -10.56
N ARG A 11 4.87 -3.02 -11.03
CA ARG A 11 5.87 -2.31 -10.21
C ARG A 11 5.20 -1.56 -9.06
N HIS A 12 4.08 -0.89 -9.34
CA HIS A 12 3.26 -0.22 -8.33
C HIS A 12 2.69 -1.21 -7.31
N PHE A 13 2.21 -2.36 -7.78
CA PHE A 13 1.74 -3.43 -6.90
C PHE A 13 2.86 -3.95 -5.97
N ILE A 14 4.04 -4.26 -6.51
CA ILE A 14 5.19 -4.75 -5.71
C ILE A 14 5.67 -3.69 -4.72
N ALA A 15 5.75 -2.42 -5.14
CA ALA A 15 6.08 -1.31 -4.24
C ALA A 15 5.03 -1.16 -3.14
N GLY A 16 3.75 -1.35 -3.47
CA GLY A 16 2.65 -1.45 -2.54
C GLY A 16 2.88 -2.53 -1.49
N ILE A 17 3.20 -3.76 -1.88
CA ILE A 17 3.48 -4.87 -0.95
C ILE A 17 4.55 -4.47 0.05
N LEU A 18 5.70 -3.98 -0.43
CA LEU A 18 6.79 -3.59 0.44
C LEU A 18 6.38 -2.48 1.42
N MET A 19 5.65 -1.47 0.94
CA MET A 19 5.12 -0.39 1.77
C MET A 19 4.16 -0.93 2.85
N GLY A 20 3.23 -1.81 2.48
CA GLY A 20 2.29 -2.42 3.41
C GLY A 20 2.97 -3.23 4.50
N VAL A 21 3.96 -4.06 4.15
CA VAL A 21 4.79 -4.82 5.09
C VAL A 21 5.48 -3.89 6.09
N VAL A 22 6.18 -2.87 5.58
CA VAL A 22 6.96 -1.95 6.42
C VAL A 22 6.06 -1.15 7.36
N LEU A 23 4.99 -0.54 6.83
CA LEU A 23 4.09 0.28 7.64
C LEU A 23 3.38 -0.53 8.72
N GLN A 24 2.90 -1.73 8.38
CA GLN A 24 2.24 -2.61 9.34
C GLN A 24 3.21 -3.03 10.46
N ALA A 25 4.43 -3.46 10.11
CA ALA A 25 5.42 -3.89 11.08
C ALA A 25 5.86 -2.74 12.01
N VAL A 26 6.11 -1.56 11.45
CA VAL A 26 6.50 -0.37 12.22
C VAL A 26 5.39 0.07 13.17
N LEU A 27 4.14 0.14 12.71
CA LEU A 27 3.03 0.58 13.57
C LEU A 27 2.71 -0.43 14.68
N TRP A 28 2.87 -1.73 14.42
CA TRP A 28 2.77 -2.75 15.48
C TRP A 28 3.88 -2.63 16.52
N TRP A 29 5.11 -2.32 16.09
CA TRP A 29 6.21 -2.08 17.02
C TRP A 29 6.00 -0.80 17.86
N LEU A 30 5.42 0.26 17.27
CA LEU A 30 5.14 1.53 17.96
C LEU A 30 3.91 1.47 18.88
N LEU A 31 2.93 0.62 18.57
CA LEU A 31 1.65 0.53 19.29
C LEU A 31 1.42 -0.89 19.85
N PRO A 32 2.28 -1.36 20.76
CA PRO A 32 2.15 -2.71 21.32
C PRO A 32 0.80 -2.87 22.02
N GLY A 33 0.15 -4.03 21.80
CA GLY A 33 -1.17 -4.34 22.36
C GLY A 33 -2.36 -3.67 21.67
N GLN A 34 -2.14 -2.75 20.72
CA GLN A 34 -3.20 -2.05 19.98
C GLN A 34 -3.23 -2.46 18.50
N ILE A 35 -3.26 -3.77 18.27
CA ILE A 35 -3.17 -4.40 16.94
C ILE A 35 -4.15 -3.79 15.95
N LEU A 36 -5.43 -3.63 16.34
CA LEU A 36 -6.47 -3.09 15.47
C LEU A 36 -6.19 -1.63 15.08
N LEU A 37 -5.83 -0.78 16.04
CA LEU A 37 -5.53 0.63 15.79
C LEU A 37 -4.35 0.77 14.83
N ALA A 38 -3.28 0.02 15.08
CA ALA A 38 -2.09 0.03 14.24
C ALA A 38 -2.38 -0.43 12.80
N THR A 39 -3.21 -1.46 12.62
CA THR A 39 -3.65 -1.90 11.28
C THR A 39 -4.50 -0.85 10.58
N LEU A 40 -5.41 -0.18 11.28
CA LEU A 40 -6.23 0.89 10.70
C LEU A 40 -5.37 2.09 10.28
N LEU A 41 -4.40 2.48 11.10
CA LEU A 41 -3.45 3.54 10.77
C LEU A 41 -2.58 3.15 9.57
N ALA A 42 -2.08 1.92 9.52
CA ALA A 42 -1.30 1.41 8.39
C ALA A 42 -2.13 1.48 7.11
N LEU A 43 -3.40 1.07 7.15
CA LEU A 43 -4.31 1.14 6.00
C LEU A 43 -4.51 2.58 5.52
N ILE A 44 -4.79 3.51 6.44
CA ILE A 44 -4.98 4.92 6.12
C ILE A 44 -3.72 5.48 5.45
N ILE A 45 -2.54 5.19 5.98
CA ILE A 45 -1.27 5.67 5.43
C ILE A 45 -1.00 5.04 4.06
N VAL A 46 -1.24 3.73 3.88
CA VAL A 46 -1.11 3.04 2.59
C VAL A 46 -1.99 3.71 1.54
N LEU A 47 -3.26 3.99 1.85
CA LEU A 47 -4.18 4.65 0.92
C LEU A 47 -3.76 6.09 0.64
N ALA A 48 -3.35 6.83 1.68
CA ALA A 48 -2.90 8.22 1.55
C ALA A 48 -1.63 8.34 0.70
N ILE A 49 -0.65 7.45 0.87
CA ILE A 49 0.57 7.43 0.06
C ILE A 49 0.24 7.01 -1.38
N SER A 50 -0.53 5.93 -1.55
CA SER A 50 -0.90 5.41 -2.87
C SER A 50 -1.63 6.45 -3.71
N TYR A 51 -2.61 7.14 -3.13
CA TYR A 51 -3.35 8.20 -3.82
C TYR A 51 -2.56 9.52 -3.86
N GLY A 52 -1.76 9.81 -2.83
CA GLY A 52 -1.01 11.06 -2.71
C GLY A 52 0.00 11.27 -3.83
N PHE A 53 0.71 10.23 -4.25
CA PHE A 53 1.63 10.32 -5.40
C PHE A 53 0.90 10.62 -6.72
N GLU A 54 -0.25 10.01 -6.95
CA GLU A 54 -1.08 10.29 -8.13
C GLU A 54 -1.68 11.69 -8.09
N LEU A 55 -2.22 12.10 -6.94
CA LEU A 55 -2.76 13.45 -6.75
C LEU A 55 -1.68 14.52 -6.96
N PHE A 56 -0.47 14.31 -6.42
CA PHE A 56 0.67 15.17 -6.65
C PHE A 56 1.01 15.29 -8.14
N SER A 57 1.06 14.16 -8.86
CA SER A 57 1.33 14.13 -10.29
C SER A 57 0.25 14.87 -11.09
N LYS A 58 -1.01 14.72 -10.68
CA LYS A 58 -2.16 15.42 -11.28
C LYS A 58 -2.10 16.93 -11.09
N ILE A 59 -1.76 17.40 -9.89
CA ILE A 59 -1.73 18.83 -9.54
C ILE A 59 -0.50 19.52 -10.17
N THR A 60 0.66 18.89 -10.09
CA THR A 60 1.93 19.51 -10.52
C THR A 60 2.24 19.32 -12.00
N GLY A 61 1.55 18.38 -12.67
CA GLY A 61 1.89 17.95 -14.02
C GLY A 61 3.23 17.21 -14.12
N LYS A 62 3.85 16.86 -12.98
CA LYS A 62 5.12 16.11 -12.95
C LYS A 62 4.82 14.62 -12.85
N GLY A 63 5.21 13.87 -13.87
CA GLY A 63 4.91 12.44 -13.97
C GLY A 63 3.63 12.16 -14.76
N ARG A 64 3.21 10.90 -14.80
CA ARG A 64 2.01 10.47 -15.49
C ARG A 64 0.93 10.20 -14.45
N TYR A 65 -0.15 10.99 -14.47
CA TYR A 65 -1.34 10.65 -13.70
C TYR A 65 -2.00 9.40 -14.28
N ASP A 66 -2.08 8.36 -13.48
CA ASP A 66 -2.83 7.15 -13.78
C ASP A 66 -3.41 6.58 -12.49
N PHE A 67 -4.71 6.75 -12.31
CA PHE A 67 -5.41 6.29 -11.10
C PHE A 67 -5.21 4.78 -10.83
N ILE A 68 -4.96 3.98 -11.88
CA ILE A 68 -4.71 2.55 -11.72
C ILE A 68 -3.38 2.27 -10.99
N ASP A 69 -2.41 3.20 -11.03
CA ASP A 69 -1.16 3.08 -10.26
C ASP A 69 -1.39 3.21 -8.76
N ALA A 70 -2.25 4.15 -8.35
CA ALA A 70 -2.71 4.24 -6.96
C ALA A 70 -3.46 2.99 -6.52
N VAL A 71 -4.36 2.46 -7.36
CA VAL A 71 -5.12 1.25 -7.05
C VAL A 71 -4.19 0.03 -6.93
N ALA A 72 -3.26 -0.14 -7.87
CA ALA A 72 -2.28 -1.24 -7.82
C ALA A 72 -1.42 -1.15 -6.56
N SER A 73 -0.94 0.04 -6.20
CA SER A 73 -0.16 0.27 -4.97
C SER A 73 -0.98 -0.02 -3.72
N ALA A 74 -2.24 0.39 -3.66
CA ALA A 74 -3.12 0.15 -2.52
C ALA A 74 -3.44 -1.34 -2.32
N ILE A 75 -3.76 -2.06 -3.40
CA ILE A 75 -4.01 -3.51 -3.35
C ILE A 75 -2.73 -4.23 -2.90
N GLY A 76 -1.57 -3.84 -3.45
CA GLY A 76 -0.27 -4.35 -3.01
C GLY A 76 -0.05 -4.10 -1.51
N GLY A 77 -0.32 -2.89 -1.04
CA GLY A 77 -0.22 -2.52 0.38
C GLY A 77 -1.07 -3.38 1.29
N ILE A 78 -2.32 -3.64 0.91
CA ILE A 78 -3.20 -4.54 1.67
C ILE A 78 -2.63 -5.96 1.71
N VAL A 79 -2.12 -6.49 0.58
CA VAL A 79 -1.47 -7.80 0.55
C VAL A 79 -0.25 -7.86 1.47
N GLY A 80 0.59 -6.81 1.45
CA GLY A 80 1.75 -6.71 2.34
C GLY A 80 1.36 -6.63 3.83
N MET A 81 0.32 -5.88 4.16
CA MET A 81 -0.23 -5.85 5.52
C MET A 81 -0.75 -7.21 5.96
N MET A 82 -1.50 -7.92 5.09
CA MET A 82 -2.01 -9.26 5.37
C MET A 82 -0.88 -10.26 5.60
N PHE A 83 0.24 -10.14 4.89
CA PHE A 83 1.41 -10.99 5.10
C PHE A 83 1.97 -10.85 6.52
N ILE A 84 2.14 -9.62 7.01
CA ILE A 84 2.56 -9.37 8.40
C ILE A 84 1.51 -9.86 9.39
N PHE A 85 0.23 -9.67 9.08
CA PHE A 85 -0.85 -10.16 9.91
C PHE A 85 -0.76 -11.67 10.11
N LEU A 86 -0.68 -12.42 9.02
CA LEU A 86 -0.54 -13.89 9.05
C LEU A 86 0.72 -14.35 9.79
N LEU A 87 1.84 -13.64 9.61
CA LEU A 87 3.09 -14.00 10.27
C LEU A 87 2.95 -13.97 11.80
N VAL A 88 2.26 -12.97 12.37
CA VAL A 88 2.03 -12.90 13.82
C VAL A 88 1.02 -13.93 14.34
N PHE A 89 0.13 -14.47 13.51
CA PHE A 89 -0.73 -15.59 13.94
C PHE A 89 -0.04 -16.95 13.88
N LEU A 90 1.08 -17.05 13.15
CA LEU A 90 1.83 -18.29 12.96
C LEU A 90 2.98 -18.49 13.97
N PHE A 91 3.39 -17.44 14.70
CA PHE A 91 4.49 -17.44 15.67
C PHE A 91 4.06 -16.80 16.99
#